data_AF-A4EJ74-F1
#
_entry.id   AF-A4EJ74-F1
#
_cell.length_a   1.000
_cell.length_b   1.000
_cell.length_c   1.000
_cell.angle_alpha   90.00
_cell.angle_beta   90.00
_cell.angle_gamma   90.00
#
_symmetry.space_group_name_H-M   'P 1'
#
loop_
_entity.id
_entity.type
_entity.pdbx_description
1 polymer ?
#
loop_
_entity_poly.entity_id
_entity_poly.type
_entity_poly.pdbx_seq_one_letter_code
_entity_poly.pdbx_strand_id
1 'polypeptide(L)'
;MTRFMHRDIAAALGLLIVGAYALWEAREMSVFGAIFPQLAGAGMVLGAILLALRAAIWIPDVPQNDGAILRPLLMLAALASWAVLLPILGFVPTSLIGAGACMLIAQQDPLPLRTRALHFAGLATLVVSVAFLFGYLLNVRLP
;
A
#
# COMPACT_ATOMS: atom_id res chain seq x y z
N MET A 1 -6.07 17.82 -25.66
CA MET A 1 -4.69 17.97 -25.14
C MET A 1 -4.61 18.21 -23.62
N THR A 2 -5.47 19.02 -22.99
CA THR A 2 -5.29 19.45 -21.58
C THR A 2 -5.64 18.40 -20.51
N ARG A 3 -6.67 17.56 -20.71
CA ARG A 3 -7.16 16.66 -19.64
C ARG A 3 -6.19 15.55 -19.21
N PHE A 4 -5.45 14.94 -20.14
CA PHE A 4 -4.50 13.86 -19.82
C PHE A 4 -3.26 14.39 -19.09
N MET A 5 -2.76 15.54 -19.52
CA MET A 5 -1.65 16.23 -18.86
C MET A 5 -1.99 16.59 -17.41
N HIS A 6 -3.23 16.94 -17.11
CA HIS A 6 -3.64 17.27 -15.73
C HIS A 6 -3.69 16.04 -14.80
N ARG A 7 -4.07 14.86 -15.30
CA ARG A 7 -4.23 13.67 -14.45
C ARG A 7 -2.89 13.09 -14.00
N ASP A 8 -1.95 12.94 -14.94
CA ASP A 8 -0.64 12.35 -14.64
C ASP A 8 0.20 13.31 -13.78
N ILE A 9 0.07 14.62 -14.01
CA ILE A 9 0.69 15.64 -13.14
C ILE A 9 0.07 15.62 -11.75
N ALA A 10 -1.25 15.51 -11.61
CA ALA A 10 -1.88 15.39 -10.28
C ALA A 10 -1.42 14.13 -9.53
N ALA A 11 -1.34 12.99 -10.21
CA ALA A 11 -0.82 11.76 -9.64
C ALA A 11 0.67 11.89 -9.26
N ALA A 12 1.49 12.51 -10.12
CA ALA A 12 2.90 12.77 -9.84
C ALA A 12 3.07 13.68 -8.61
N LEU A 13 2.28 14.76 -8.51
CA LEU A 13 2.29 15.63 -7.34
C LEU A 13 1.89 14.87 -6.06
N GLY A 14 0.86 14.03 -6.13
CA GLY A 14 0.45 13.19 -5.01
C GLY A 14 1.57 12.26 -4.54
N LEU A 15 2.20 11.54 -5.47
CA LEU A 15 3.35 10.67 -5.17
C LEU A 15 4.53 11.45 -4.59
N LEU A 16 4.81 12.63 -5.13
CA LEU A 16 5.91 13.48 -4.66
C LEU A 16 5.66 13.94 -3.22
N ILE A 17 4.46 14.44 -2.92
CA ILE A 17 4.11 14.95 -1.59
C ILE A 17 4.17 13.82 -0.55
N VAL A 18 3.51 12.68 -0.83
CA VAL A 18 3.48 11.56 0.11
C VAL A 18 4.87 10.93 0.26
N GLY A 19 5.61 10.79 -0.84
CA GLY A 19 6.97 10.26 -0.81
C GLY A 19 7.92 11.17 -0.02
N ALA A 20 7.89 12.48 -0.25
CA ALA A 20 8.69 13.44 0.50
C ALA A 20 8.33 13.45 1.99
N TYR A 21 7.04 13.36 2.32
CA TYR A 21 6.57 13.25 3.69
C TYR A 21 7.10 11.97 4.38
N ALA A 22 7.01 10.81 3.72
CA ALA A 22 7.55 9.56 4.24
C ALA A 22 9.07 9.63 4.48
N LEU A 23 9.82 10.27 3.58
CA LEU A 23 11.26 10.50 3.75
C LEU A 23 11.59 11.46 4.89
N TRP A 24 10.71 12.43 5.16
CA TRP A 24 10.87 13.36 6.27
C TRP A 24 10.63 12.66 7.61
N GLU A 25 9.52 11.94 7.76
CA GLU A 25 9.19 11.14 8.95
C GLU A 25 10.26 10.09 9.27
N ALA A 26 10.85 9.47 8.24
CA ALA A 26 11.90 8.47 8.41
C ALA A 26 13.16 8.98 9.13
N ARG A 27 13.36 10.31 9.21
CA ARG A 27 14.52 10.92 9.89
C ARG A 27 14.48 10.76 11.40
N GLU A 28 13.28 10.66 11.98
CA GLU A 28 13.09 10.52 13.43
C GLU A 28 12.98 9.05 13.87
N MET A 29 13.01 8.11 12.92
CA MET A 29 12.91 6.68 13.18
C MET A 29 14.27 6.06 13.51
N SER A 30 14.23 4.90 14.18
CA SER A 30 15.43 4.07 14.34
C SER A 30 15.97 3.62 12.98
N VAL A 31 17.25 3.25 12.92
CA VAL A 31 17.90 2.78 11.67
C VAL A 31 17.07 1.70 10.98
N PHE A 32 16.57 0.72 11.74
CA PHE A 32 15.76 -0.37 11.19
C PHE A 32 14.35 0.10 10.80
N GLY A 33 13.71 0.94 11.62
CA GLY A 33 12.38 1.49 11.34
C GLY A 33 12.35 2.38 10.10
N ALA A 34 13.46 3.06 9.80
CA ALA A 34 13.58 3.99 8.69
C ALA A 34 13.73 3.30 7.32
N ILE A 35 14.18 2.04 7.25
CA ILE A 35 14.49 1.36 5.97
C ILE A 35 13.27 1.34 5.03
N PHE A 36 12.10 0.95 5.56
CA PHE A 36 10.91 0.82 4.73
C PHE A 36 10.36 2.18 4.26
N PRO A 37 10.12 3.18 5.15
CA PRO A 37 9.70 4.52 4.72
C PRO A 37 10.70 5.19 3.78
N GLN A 38 12.01 4.97 3.98
CA GLN A 38 13.04 5.47 3.07
C GLN A 38 12.91 4.87 1.67
N LEU A 39 12.82 3.54 1.57
CA LEU A 39 12.72 2.86 0.29
C LEU A 39 11.40 3.20 -0.43
N ALA A 40 10.28 3.12 0.29
CA ALA A 40 8.97 3.45 -0.25
C ALA A 40 8.89 4.92 -0.68
N GLY A 41 9.32 5.84 0.20
CA GLY A 41 9.34 7.27 -0.08
C GLY A 41 10.24 7.64 -1.26
N ALA A 42 11.45 7.09 -1.32
CA ALA A 42 12.37 7.31 -2.45
C ALA A 42 11.79 6.76 -3.76
N GLY A 43 11.19 5.57 -3.73
CA GLY A 43 10.49 4.99 -4.87
C GLY A 43 9.33 5.85 -5.36
N MET A 44 8.54 6.41 -4.45
CA MET A 44 7.43 7.32 -4.78
C MET A 44 7.93 8.63 -5.41
N VAL A 45 8.99 9.24 -4.85
CA VAL A 45 9.59 10.47 -5.41
C VAL A 45 10.18 10.20 -6.79
N LEU A 46 10.93 9.12 -6.96
CA LEU A 46 11.47 8.73 -8.27
C LEU A 46 10.34 8.48 -9.28
N GLY A 47 9.31 7.73 -8.87
CA GLY A 47 8.13 7.49 -9.69
C GLY A 47 7.40 8.77 -10.09
N ALA A 48 7.28 9.75 -9.18
CA ALA A 48 6.70 11.05 -9.47
C ALA A 48 7.49 11.82 -10.53
N ILE A 49 8.82 11.86 -10.41
CA ILE A 49 9.71 12.51 -11.39
C ILE A 49 9.56 11.85 -12.76
N LEU A 50 9.62 10.51 -12.81
CA LEU A 50 9.49 9.76 -14.06
C LEU A 50 8.10 9.96 -14.70
N LEU A 51 7.04 9.99 -13.90
CA LEU A 51 5.68 10.22 -14.39
C LEU A 51 5.50 11.65 -14.93
N ALA A 52 6.04 12.66 -14.24
CA ALA A 52 6.00 14.04 -14.70
C ALA A 52 6.81 14.24 -15.99
N LEU A 53 8.01 13.66 -16.08
CA LEU A 53 8.83 13.66 -17.30
C LEU A 53 8.10 12.98 -18.46
N ARG A 54 7.52 11.80 -18.23
CA ARG A 54 6.70 11.12 -19.23
C ARG A 54 5.55 12.01 -19.68
N ALA A 55 4.80 12.60 -18.76
CA ALA A 55 3.65 13.47 -19.09
C ALA A 55 4.06 14.70 -19.92
N ALA A 56 5.29 15.19 -19.77
CA ALA A 56 5.85 16.28 -20.57
C ALA A 56 6.34 15.84 -21.95
N ILE A 57 6.86 14.62 -22.08
CA ILE A 57 7.50 14.12 -23.32
C ILE A 57 6.50 13.39 -24.22
N TRP A 58 5.62 12.56 -23.66
CA TRP A 58 4.76 11.65 -24.41
C TRP A 58 3.45 11.32 -23.69
N ILE A 59 2.33 11.50 -24.38
CA ILE A 59 0.99 11.13 -23.93
C ILE A 59 0.56 9.87 -24.69
N PRO A 60 0.68 8.67 -24.11
CA PRO A 60 0.13 7.47 -24.74
C PRO A 60 -1.39 7.48 -24.72
N ASP A 61 -2.01 6.97 -25.78
CA ASP A 61 -3.43 6.61 -25.79
C ASP A 61 -3.62 5.38 -24.89
N VAL A 62 -3.98 5.63 -23.64
CA VAL A 62 -4.38 4.58 -22.70
C VAL A 62 -5.90 4.53 -22.72
N PRO A 63 -6.52 3.36 -22.99
CA PRO A 63 -7.96 3.19 -22.90
C PRO A 63 -8.46 3.72 -21.55
N GLN A 64 -9.48 4.59 -21.58
CA GLN A 64 -10.13 5.03 -20.37
C GLN A 64 -10.80 3.81 -19.74
N ASN A 65 -10.25 3.34 -18.62
CA ASN A 65 -10.89 2.34 -17.81
C ASN A 65 -11.96 3.05 -16.97
N ASP A 66 -13.14 3.24 -17.57
CA ASP A 66 -14.28 3.89 -16.94
C ASP A 66 -14.67 3.11 -15.68
N GLY A 67 -14.53 3.75 -14.52
CA GLY A 67 -15.05 3.22 -13.24
C GLY A 67 -14.04 2.51 -12.32
N ALA A 68 -12.77 2.35 -12.69
CA ALA A 68 -11.84 1.55 -11.89
C ALA A 68 -11.13 2.28 -10.73
N ILE A 69 -11.54 3.49 -10.32
CA ILE A 69 -10.92 4.18 -9.15
C ILE A 69 -11.45 3.67 -7.81
N LEU A 70 -12.64 3.06 -7.79
CA LEU A 70 -13.27 2.62 -6.55
C LEU A 70 -12.43 1.56 -5.83
N ARG A 71 -11.89 0.57 -6.56
CA ARG A 71 -11.05 -0.50 -5.98
C ARG A 71 -9.77 0.05 -5.33
N PRO A 72 -8.95 0.89 -6.00
CA PRO A 72 -7.83 1.58 -5.37
C PRO A 72 -8.23 2.39 -4.14
N LEU A 73 -9.36 3.11 -4.19
CA LEU A 73 -9.85 3.90 -3.05
C LEU A 73 -10.26 3.02 -1.87
N LEU A 74 -10.94 1.89 -2.12
CA LEU A 74 -11.27 0.90 -1.09
C LEU A 74 -10.01 0.27 -0.50
N MET A 75 -9.00 -0.02 -1.32
CA MET A 75 -7.72 -0.53 -0.85
C MET A 75 -7.03 0.47 0.07
N LEU A 76 -7.00 1.75 -0.33
CA LEU A 76 -6.45 2.83 0.48
C LEU A 76 -7.21 2.97 1.80
N ALA A 77 -8.54 2.93 1.76
CA ALA A 77 -9.38 2.98 2.95
C ALA A 77 -9.13 1.79 3.89
N ALA A 78 -8.96 0.58 3.35
CA ALA A 78 -8.66 -0.62 4.12
C ALA A 78 -7.28 -0.52 4.81
N LEU A 79 -6.26 -0.04 4.12
CA LEU A 79 -4.91 0.17 4.68
C LEU A 79 -4.90 1.29 5.73
N ALA A 80 -5.61 2.40 5.49
CA ALA A 80 -5.74 3.47 6.48
C ALA A 80 -6.47 2.99 7.74
N SER A 81 -7.57 2.26 7.58
CA SER A 81 -8.31 1.66 8.69
C SER A 81 -7.46 0.65 9.45
N TRP A 82 -6.66 -0.15 8.75
CA TRP A 82 -5.68 -1.07 9.35
C TRP A 82 -4.70 -0.31 10.24
N ALA A 83 -4.09 0.78 9.74
CA ALA A 83 -3.13 1.56 10.51
C ALA A 83 -3.73 2.17 11.79
N VAL A 84 -4.98 2.65 11.72
CA VAL A 84 -5.71 3.22 12.86
C VAL A 84 -6.12 2.17 13.89
N LEU A 85 -6.54 0.98 13.44
CA LEU A 85 -7.01 -0.10 14.32
C LEU A 85 -5.85 -0.84 15.00
N LEU A 86 -4.65 -0.79 14.42
CA LEU A 86 -3.47 -1.53 14.89
C LEU A 86 -3.12 -1.27 16.37
N PRO A 87 -3.06 -0.02 16.88
CA PRO A 87 -2.82 0.24 18.31
C PRO A 87 -4.01 -0.09 19.22
N ILE A 88 -5.21 -0.35 18.67
CA ILE A 88 -6.43 -0.60 19.45
C ILE A 88 -6.68 -2.10 19.62
N LEU A 89 -6.62 -2.86 18.53
CA LEU A 89 -6.92 -4.29 18.51
C LEU A 89 -5.67 -5.17 18.58
N GLY A 90 -4.50 -4.59 18.35
CA GLY A 90 -3.22 -5.28 18.28
C GLY A 90 -2.89 -5.85 16.90
N PHE A 91 -1.66 -6.31 16.73
CA PHE A 91 -1.08 -6.63 15.42
C PHE A 91 -1.83 -7.76 14.68
N VAL A 92 -2.04 -8.91 15.33
CA VAL A 92 -2.59 -10.12 14.68
C VAL A 92 -4.03 -9.92 14.19
N PRO A 93 -5.03 -9.56 15.04
CA PRO A 93 -6.41 -9.44 14.58
C PRO A 93 -6.56 -8.33 13.53
N THR A 94 -5.90 -7.18 13.72
CA THR A 94 -5.94 -6.08 12.75
C THR A 94 -5.38 -6.52 11.40
N SER A 95 -4.25 -7.22 11.39
CA SER A 95 -3.61 -7.69 10.15
C SER A 95 -4.43 -8.74 9.42
N LEU A 96 -5.08 -9.65 10.14
CA LEU A 96 -5.99 -10.63 9.51
C LEU A 96 -7.19 -9.94 8.85
N ILE A 97 -7.81 -8.97 9.54
CA ILE A 97 -8.94 -8.21 9.02
C ILE A 97 -8.50 -7.37 7.81
N GLY A 98 -7.43 -6.60 7.96
CA GLY A 98 -6.93 -5.70 6.92
C GLY A 98 -6.48 -6.44 5.67
N ALA A 99 -5.66 -7.48 5.83
CA ALA A 99 -5.16 -8.24 4.69
C ALA A 99 -6.28 -9.08 4.05
N GLY A 100 -7.22 -9.63 4.83
CA GLY A 100 -8.43 -10.28 4.31
C GLY A 100 -9.31 -9.33 3.50
N ALA A 101 -9.54 -8.10 3.99
CA ALA A 101 -10.27 -7.07 3.25
C ALA A 101 -9.55 -6.71 1.95
N CYS A 102 -8.22 -6.52 1.99
CA CYS A 102 -7.42 -6.25 0.80
C CYS A 102 -7.52 -7.39 -0.23
N MET A 103 -7.47 -8.64 0.23
CA MET A 103 -7.63 -9.80 -0.65
C MET A 103 -8.99 -9.78 -1.37
N LEU A 104 -10.07 -9.50 -0.64
CA LEU A 104 -11.42 -9.44 -1.21
C LEU A 104 -11.59 -8.26 -2.18
N ILE A 105 -10.98 -7.11 -1.89
CA ILE A 105 -11.01 -5.92 -2.77
C ILE A 105 -10.17 -6.14 -4.03
N ALA A 106 -9.01 -6.78 -3.90
CA ALA A 106 -8.09 -7.06 -5.00
C ALA A 106 -8.64 -8.13 -5.98
N GLN A 107 -9.50 -9.01 -5.49
CA GLN A 107 -10.04 -10.12 -6.27
C GLN A 107 -10.92 -9.61 -7.42
N GLN A 108 -10.44 -9.79 -8.66
CA GLN A 108 -11.17 -9.35 -9.85
C GLN A 108 -12.22 -10.37 -10.30
N ASP A 109 -11.89 -11.65 -10.18
CA ASP A 109 -12.73 -12.76 -10.63
C ASP A 109 -13.22 -13.63 -9.46
N PRO A 110 -14.43 -14.22 -9.55
CA PRO A 110 -14.93 -15.12 -8.52
C PRO A 110 -14.07 -16.39 -8.46
N LEU A 111 -13.41 -16.60 -7.33
CA LEU A 111 -12.65 -17.81 -7.05
C LEU A 111 -13.55 -18.89 -6.42
N PRO A 112 -13.26 -20.17 -6.66
CA PRO A 112 -13.89 -21.28 -5.94
C PRO A 112 -13.68 -21.14 -4.42
N LEU A 113 -14.64 -21.60 -3.63
CA LEU A 113 -14.58 -21.51 -2.16
C LEU A 113 -13.32 -22.16 -1.58
N ARG A 114 -12.90 -23.30 -2.14
CA ARG A 114 -11.66 -24.00 -1.75
C ARG A 114 -10.43 -23.12 -1.94
N THR A 115 -10.30 -22.44 -3.06
CA THR A 115 -9.16 -21.56 -3.36
C THR A 115 -9.15 -20.35 -2.43
N ARG A 116 -10.33 -19.74 -2.18
CA ARG A 116 -10.45 -18.65 -1.20
C ARG A 116 -10.00 -19.09 0.19
N ALA A 117 -10.45 -20.26 0.64
CA ALA A 117 -10.07 -20.80 1.95
C ALA A 117 -8.55 -21.02 2.05
N LEU A 118 -7.91 -21.54 1.00
CA LEU A 118 -6.45 -21.70 0.96
C LEU A 118 -5.72 -20.35 1.01
N HIS A 119 -6.22 -19.33 0.32
CA HIS A 119 -5.62 -17.99 0.38
C HIS A 119 -5.75 -17.39 1.79
N PHE A 120 -6.93 -17.50 2.43
CA PHE A 120 -7.11 -17.04 3.81
C PHE A 120 -6.21 -17.80 4.79
N ALA A 121 -6.07 -19.11 4.64
CA ALA A 121 -5.17 -19.91 5.46
C ALA A 121 -3.70 -19.51 5.27
N GLY A 122 -3.27 -19.29 4.02
CA GLY A 122 -1.91 -18.81 3.71
C GLY A 122 -1.64 -17.42 4.29
N LEU A 123 -2.62 -16.52 4.18
CA LEU A 123 -2.56 -15.18 4.76
C LEU A 123 -2.50 -15.21 6.28
N ALA A 124 -3.31 -16.04 6.93
CA ALA A 124 -3.26 -16.23 8.37
C ALA A 124 -1.91 -16.79 8.83
N THR A 125 -1.40 -17.79 8.10
CA THR A 125 -0.08 -18.39 8.34
C THR A 125 1.01 -17.32 8.27
N LEU A 126 0.99 -16.49 7.23
CA LEU A 126 1.95 -15.40 7.04
C LEU A 126 1.89 -14.40 8.21
N VAL A 127 0.70 -13.92 8.57
CA VAL A 127 0.52 -12.94 9.66
C VAL A 127 1.03 -13.49 10.99
N VAL A 128 0.67 -14.73 11.34
CA VAL A 128 1.14 -15.38 12.58
C VAL A 128 2.66 -15.60 12.54
N SER A 129 3.22 -15.98 11.40
CA SER A 129 4.67 -16.18 11.25
C SER A 129 5.43 -14.87 11.44
N VAL A 130 4.94 -13.77 10.87
CA VAL A 130 5.52 -12.44 11.06
C VAL A 130 5.39 -12.00 12.52
N ALA A 131 4.23 -12.21 13.15
CA ALA A 131 4.03 -11.90 14.57
C ALA A 131 5.02 -12.67 15.44
N PHE A 132 5.22 -13.96 15.15
CA PHE A 132 6.19 -14.79 15.87
C PHE A 132 7.62 -14.30 15.67
N LEU A 133 8.01 -14.05 14.42
CA LEU A 133 9.34 -13.54 14.08
C LEU A 133 9.65 -12.23 14.81
N PHE A 134 8.74 -11.26 14.74
CA PHE A 134 8.96 -9.94 15.33
C PHE A 134 8.87 -9.98 16.86
N GLY A 135 7.86 -10.65 17.42
CA GLY A 135 7.63 -10.68 18.86
C GLY A 135 8.64 -11.54 19.62
N TYR A 136 8.98 -12.72 19.11
CA TYR A 136 9.84 -13.68 19.82
C TYR A 136 11.29 -13.67 19.35
N LEU A 137 11.54 -13.63 18.05
CA LEU A 137 12.91 -13.74 17.53
C LEU A 137 13.63 -12.38 17.53
N LEU A 138 12.94 -11.32 17.12
CA LEU A 138 13.50 -9.96 17.02
C LEU A 138 13.20 -9.09 18.26
N ASN A 139 12.41 -9.61 19.21
CA ASN A 139 12.05 -8.94 20.46
C ASN A 139 11.47 -7.52 20.26
N VAL A 140 10.72 -7.34 19.19
CA VAL A 140 10.01 -6.09 18.86
C VAL A 140 8.69 -6.08 19.61
N ARG A 141 8.40 -4.99 20.32
CA ARG A 141 7.11 -4.79 20.97
C ARG A 141 6.03 -4.56 19.92
N LEU A 142 5.25 -5.61 19.65
CA LEU A 142 4.05 -5.51 18.83
C LEU A 142 2.89 -5.00 19.70
N PRO A 143 2.06 -4.07 19.19
CA PRO A 143 0.83 -3.68 19.85
C PRO A 143 -0.21 -4.82 19.84
#